data_AF-A0A812Q4C0-F1
#
_entry.id   AF-A0A812Q4C0-F1
#
_cell.length_a   1.000
_cell.length_b   1.000
_cell.length_c   1.000
_cell.angle_alpha   90.00
_cell.angle_beta   90.00
_cell.angle_gamma   90.00
#
_symmetry.space_group_name_H-M   'P 1'
#
loop_
_entity.id
_entity.type
_entity.pdbx_description
1 polymer ?
#
loop_
_entity_poly.entity_id
_entity_poly.type
_entity_poly.pdbx_seq_one_letter_code
_entity_poly.pdbx_strand_id
1 'polypeptide(L)'
;MGKVRLFKTPEYSVKQPPDPVVCKPPANGILCAPSASGKTVLLVSMILEQYRGCFERIYIFSPSVEVDSAWQPVKDYIRDELGVNTDREQCWWEDWDEGALRKIIADQKRITQKSKELGLKKLYSVLVVLDDHADNPAVHRKTGDGVLDTLFIRGRHFCINTWVSTQKLRLMSSAVRVNVMFYCVFRLRNQLELDALVEELSAMLPKETLYAMYEEATREPYSFWFVNLRAPKEDMFWVRFDRKFLLNGDAPEPDGGQVVGGRPDVRK
;
A
#
# COMPACT_ATOMS: atom_id res chain seq x y z
N MET A 1 -11.83 9.03 34.49
CA MET A 1 -11.25 8.07 33.52
C MET A 1 -9.82 7.75 33.94
N GLY A 2 -9.47 6.49 34.19
CA GLY A 2 -8.11 6.11 34.57
C GLY A 2 -7.13 6.37 33.41
N LYS A 3 -5.95 6.94 33.68
CA LYS A 3 -4.93 7.16 32.65
C LYS A 3 -4.41 5.80 32.15
N VAL A 4 -4.49 5.56 30.84
CA VAL A 4 -3.90 4.37 30.20
C VAL A 4 -2.37 4.46 30.30
N ARG A 5 -1.72 3.42 30.82
CA ARG A 5 -0.25 3.34 30.90
C ARG A 5 0.30 2.69 29.64
N LEU A 6 1.14 3.41 28.90
CA LEU A 6 1.87 2.86 27.75
C LEU A 6 3.09 2.08 28.24
N PHE A 7 3.22 0.81 27.82
CA PHE A 7 4.42 0.02 28.06
C PHE A 7 5.44 0.30 26.96
N LYS A 8 6.70 0.58 27.34
CA LYS A 8 7.78 0.79 26.37
C LYS A 8 7.97 -0.47 25.54
N THR A 9 7.83 -0.34 24.23
CA THR A 9 8.13 -1.40 23.27
C THR A 9 9.35 -1.01 22.44
N PRO A 10 10.17 -1.97 21.98
CA PRO A 10 11.29 -1.66 21.11
C PRO A 10 10.79 -1.08 19.78
N GLU A 11 11.34 0.06 19.39
CA GLU A 11 11.13 0.63 18.05
C GLU A 11 12.05 -0.04 17.03
N TYR A 12 11.51 -0.28 15.84
CA TYR A 12 12.22 -0.88 14.71
C TYR A 12 12.02 -0.01 13.48
N SER A 13 13.04 0.03 12.63
CA SER A 13 13.03 0.76 11.36
C SER A 13 13.35 -0.17 10.20
N VAL A 14 13.01 0.26 8.98
CA VAL A 14 13.41 -0.36 7.71
C VAL A 14 14.00 0.72 6.81
N LYS A 15 14.67 0.35 5.71
CA LYS A 15 15.12 1.30 4.69
C LYS A 15 13.92 2.12 4.19
N GLN A 16 14.10 3.43 4.04
CA GLN A 16 13.04 4.38 3.67
C GLN A 16 13.26 4.87 2.24
N PRO A 17 12.18 5.15 1.49
CA PRO A 17 12.28 5.67 0.13
C PRO A 17 12.98 7.04 0.11
N PRO A 18 13.79 7.33 -0.92
CA PRO A 18 14.34 8.67 -1.12
C PRO A 18 13.24 9.70 -1.42
N ASP A 19 12.15 9.26 -2.05
CA ASP A 19 11.00 10.12 -2.35
C ASP A 19 10.12 10.31 -1.10
N PRO A 20 9.91 11.57 -0.63
CA PRO A 20 9.09 11.84 0.55
C PRO A 20 7.58 11.75 0.29
N VAL A 21 7.13 11.73 -0.96
CA VAL A 21 5.71 11.70 -1.35
C VAL A 21 5.13 10.30 -1.14
N VAL A 22 5.90 9.28 -1.51
CA VAL A 22 5.42 7.90 -1.49
C VAL A 22 5.25 7.34 -0.07
N CYS A 23 4.43 6.30 0.05
CA CYS A 23 4.09 5.72 1.35
C CYS A 23 5.29 5.00 2.00
N LYS A 24 5.59 5.29 3.26
CA LYS A 24 6.75 4.72 3.96
C LYS A 24 6.60 3.21 4.25
N PRO A 25 7.59 2.37 3.91
CA PRO A 25 7.59 0.94 4.22
C PRO A 25 7.47 0.63 5.73
N PRO A 26 6.80 -0.47 6.11
CA PRO A 26 6.04 -1.39 5.26
C PRO A 26 4.78 -0.70 4.68
N ALA A 27 4.57 -0.80 3.37
CA ALA A 27 3.53 -0.09 2.64
C ALA A 27 2.75 -1.07 1.74
N ASN A 28 1.52 -1.39 2.13
CA ASN A 28 0.60 -2.18 1.32
C ASN A 28 -0.19 -1.26 0.38
N GLY A 29 -0.15 -1.53 -0.92
CA GLY A 29 -0.68 -0.63 -1.93
C GLY A 29 -1.55 -1.33 -2.95
N ILE A 30 -2.53 -0.60 -3.49
CA ILE A 30 -3.34 -1.06 -4.62
C ILE A 30 -3.23 -0.07 -5.76
N LEU A 31 -2.88 -0.58 -6.94
CA LEU A 31 -2.93 0.14 -8.21
C LEU A 31 -4.21 -0.30 -8.93
N CYS A 32 -5.20 0.59 -9.00
CA CYS A 32 -6.46 0.31 -9.67
C CYS A 32 -6.44 0.96 -11.06
N ALA A 33 -6.42 0.15 -12.11
CA ALA A 33 -6.24 0.64 -13.48
C ALA A 33 -6.84 -0.33 -14.51
N PRO A 34 -7.52 0.16 -15.56
CA PRO A 34 -7.87 -0.66 -16.71
C PRO A 34 -6.64 -1.28 -17.40
N SER A 35 -6.87 -2.30 -18.23
CA SER A 35 -5.83 -2.81 -19.14
C SER A 35 -5.29 -1.68 -20.04
N ALA A 36 -3.97 -1.74 -20.32
CA ALA A 36 -3.20 -0.77 -21.09
C ALA A 36 -3.13 0.67 -20.54
N SER A 37 -3.45 0.89 -19.26
CA SER A 37 -3.37 2.22 -18.62
C SER A 37 -1.99 2.59 -18.05
N GLY A 38 -0.99 1.72 -18.16
CA GLY A 38 0.39 1.98 -17.67
C GLY A 38 0.68 1.51 -16.24
N LYS A 39 -0.17 0.66 -15.64
CA LYS A 39 0.03 0.15 -14.26
C LYS A 39 1.36 -0.59 -14.04
N THR A 40 1.76 -1.46 -14.98
CA THR A 40 3.01 -2.22 -14.91
C THR A 40 4.22 -1.28 -15.02
N VAL A 41 4.14 -0.28 -15.90
CA VAL A 41 5.14 0.78 -16.00
C VAL A 41 5.27 1.54 -14.69
N LEU A 42 4.15 1.87 -14.03
CA LEU A 42 4.18 2.51 -12.71
C LEU A 42 4.79 1.61 -11.63
N LEU A 43 4.46 0.31 -11.59
CA LEU A 43 5.09 -0.64 -10.66
C LEU A 43 6.61 -0.68 -10.84
N VAL A 44 7.07 -0.77 -12.09
CA VAL A 44 8.49 -0.79 -12.44
C VAL A 44 9.17 0.51 -12.03
N SER A 45 8.57 1.66 -12.35
CA SER A 45 9.06 2.98 -11.93
C SER A 45 9.18 3.07 -10.41
N MET A 46 8.13 2.66 -9.69
CA MET A 46 8.13 2.68 -8.23
C MET A 46 9.26 1.83 -7.65
N ILE A 47 9.53 0.65 -8.21
CA ILE A 47 10.63 -0.21 -7.75
C ILE A 47 12.00 0.43 -8.02
N LEU A 48 12.19 0.95 -9.23
CA LEU A 48 13.51 1.38 -9.71
C LEU A 48 13.86 2.82 -9.34
N GLU A 49 12.88 3.63 -8.98
CA GLU A 49 13.06 5.04 -8.64
C GLU A 49 12.57 5.31 -7.21
N GLN A 50 11.26 5.40 -6.98
CA GLN A 50 10.70 5.89 -5.73
C GLN A 50 11.08 5.03 -4.51
N TYR A 51 11.24 3.71 -4.70
CA TYR A 51 11.61 2.75 -3.66
C TYR A 51 12.95 2.05 -3.92
N ARG A 52 13.79 2.58 -4.81
CA ARG A 52 15.08 1.94 -5.11
C ARG A 52 15.90 1.73 -3.83
N GLY A 53 16.39 0.51 -3.63
CA GLY A 53 17.20 0.15 -2.48
C GLY A 53 16.43 -0.03 -1.16
N CYS A 54 15.10 0.06 -1.16
CA CYS A 54 14.29 -0.15 0.06
C CYS A 54 14.13 -1.62 0.45
N PHE A 55 14.24 -2.54 -0.50
CA PHE A 55 13.91 -3.95 -0.33
C PHE A 55 15.13 -4.84 -0.54
N GLU A 56 15.30 -5.86 0.30
CA GLU A 56 16.37 -6.86 0.14
C GLU A 56 16.00 -7.95 -0.85
N ARG A 57 14.69 -8.17 -1.05
CA ARG A 57 14.12 -9.09 -2.03
C ARG A 57 12.85 -8.50 -2.62
N ILE A 58 12.65 -8.78 -3.91
CA ILE A 58 11.48 -8.39 -4.69
C ILE A 58 10.94 -9.67 -5.34
N TYR A 59 9.68 -9.96 -5.09
CA TYR A 59 8.98 -11.12 -5.62
C TYR A 59 7.85 -10.65 -6.53
N ILE A 60 7.83 -11.10 -7.78
CA ILE A 60 6.85 -10.66 -8.78
C ILE A 60 5.98 -11.83 -9.19
N PHE A 61 4.68 -11.73 -8.96
CA PHE A 61 3.70 -12.66 -9.48
C PHE A 61 2.94 -11.89 -10.56
N SER A 62 3.09 -12.31 -11.82
CA SER A 62 2.38 -11.69 -12.94
C SER A 62 2.21 -12.68 -14.09
N PRO A 63 0.98 -12.86 -14.63
CA PRO A 63 0.74 -13.69 -15.82
C PRO A 63 1.52 -13.24 -17.05
N SER A 64 2.03 -12.01 -17.07
CA SER A 64 2.81 -11.48 -18.17
C SER A 64 4.29 -11.31 -17.84
N VAL A 65 4.79 -11.82 -16.71
CA VAL A 65 6.17 -11.53 -16.25
C VAL A 65 7.25 -11.95 -17.23
N GLU A 66 7.00 -13.00 -18.04
CA GLU A 66 7.96 -13.48 -19.04
C GLU A 66 7.80 -12.84 -20.42
N VAL A 67 6.61 -12.32 -20.75
CA VAL A 67 6.32 -11.76 -22.07
C VAL A 67 6.34 -10.23 -22.11
N ASP A 68 6.05 -9.58 -20.99
CA ASP A 68 6.08 -8.12 -20.88
C ASP A 68 7.51 -7.64 -20.58
N SER A 69 8.14 -7.09 -21.62
CA SER A 69 9.48 -6.50 -21.54
C SER A 69 9.62 -5.38 -20.49
N ALA A 70 8.51 -4.78 -20.02
CA ALA A 70 8.54 -3.79 -18.96
C ALA A 70 9.15 -4.35 -17.65
N TRP A 71 9.06 -5.66 -17.42
CA TRP A 71 9.65 -6.29 -16.24
C TRP A 71 11.16 -6.51 -16.34
N GLN A 72 11.74 -6.46 -17.54
CA GLN A 72 13.17 -6.76 -17.74
C GLN A 72 14.09 -5.88 -16.88
N PRO A 73 13.92 -4.55 -16.81
CA PRO A 73 14.75 -3.70 -15.95
C PRO A 73 14.68 -4.07 -14.46
N VAL A 74 13.55 -4.58 -13.98
CA VAL A 74 13.41 -5.04 -12.59
C VAL A 74 14.13 -6.38 -12.39
N LYS A 75 14.03 -7.30 -13.35
CA LYS A 75 14.78 -8.58 -13.31
C LYS A 75 16.29 -8.32 -13.30
N ASP A 76 16.75 -7.37 -14.10
CA ASP A 76 18.16 -6.94 -14.13
C ASP A 76 18.57 -6.34 -12.78
N TYR A 77 17.77 -5.41 -12.23
CA TYR A 77 17.99 -4.84 -10.90
C TYR A 77 18.09 -5.88 -9.78
N ILE A 78 17.23 -6.91 -9.82
CA ILE A 78 17.26 -8.03 -8.86
C ILE A 78 18.58 -8.81 -8.95
N ARG A 79 19.06 -9.11 -10.16
CA ARG A 79 20.29 -9.89 -10.35
C ARG A 79 21.53 -9.07 -10.04
N ASP A 80 21.61 -7.87 -10.62
CA ASP A 80 22.86 -7.13 -10.73
C ASP A 80 23.10 -6.22 -9.51
N GLU A 81 22.04 -5.62 -8.96
CA GLU A 81 22.15 -4.66 -7.85
C GLU A 81 21.73 -5.24 -6.50
N LEU A 82 20.65 -6.04 -6.44
CA LEU A 82 20.31 -6.77 -5.22
C LEU A 82 21.17 -8.03 -5.02
N GLY A 83 21.94 -8.42 -6.05
CA GLY A 83 22.86 -9.55 -5.99
C GLY A 83 22.16 -10.90 -5.80
N VAL A 84 20.91 -11.04 -6.26
CA VAL A 84 20.15 -12.28 -6.10
C VAL A 84 20.57 -13.27 -7.17
N ASN A 85 21.04 -14.45 -6.75
CA ASN A 85 21.30 -15.55 -7.67
C ASN A 85 19.97 -16.20 -8.07
N THR A 86 19.40 -15.78 -9.20
CA THR A 86 18.10 -16.23 -9.69
C THR A 86 18.09 -17.68 -10.21
N ASP A 87 19.26 -18.31 -10.39
CA ASP A 87 19.36 -19.74 -10.68
C ASP A 87 19.09 -20.60 -9.44
N ARG A 88 19.19 -20.00 -8.24
CA ARG A 88 19.00 -20.67 -6.94
C ARG A 88 17.78 -20.18 -6.18
N GLU A 89 17.41 -18.91 -6.38
CA GLU A 89 16.31 -18.24 -5.71
C GLU A 89 15.34 -17.72 -6.77
N GLN A 90 14.17 -18.36 -6.89
CA GLN A 90 13.13 -17.86 -7.78
C GLN A 90 12.55 -16.54 -7.24
N CYS A 91 12.51 -15.51 -8.10
CA CYS A 91 12.02 -14.18 -7.74
C CYS A 91 10.75 -13.79 -8.51
N TRP A 92 10.32 -14.57 -9.50
CA TRP A 92 9.09 -14.29 -10.22
C TRP A 92 8.36 -15.55 -10.68
N TRP A 93 7.04 -15.39 -10.87
CA TRP A 93 6.10 -16.45 -11.23
C TRP A 93 5.11 -15.92 -12.26
N GLU A 94 4.92 -16.69 -13.34
CA GLU A 94 3.85 -16.46 -14.33
C GLU A 94 2.50 -16.94 -13.80
N ASP A 95 2.49 -18.10 -13.14
CA ASP A 95 1.28 -18.68 -12.56
C ASP A 95 1.07 -18.26 -11.09
N TRP A 96 -0.20 -18.31 -10.67
CA TRP A 96 -0.54 -18.12 -9.26
C TRP A 96 -0.01 -19.27 -8.39
N ASP A 97 1.05 -19.01 -7.63
CA ASP A 97 1.63 -19.96 -6.69
C ASP A 97 1.42 -19.51 -5.23
N GLU A 98 0.31 -19.96 -4.64
CA GLU A 98 0.02 -19.72 -3.22
C GLU A 98 1.06 -20.38 -2.29
N GLY A 99 1.64 -21.52 -2.69
CA GLY A 99 2.66 -22.22 -1.92
C GLY A 99 3.93 -21.39 -1.78
N ALA A 100 4.39 -20.80 -2.89
CA ALA A 100 5.51 -19.87 -2.91
C ALA A 100 5.25 -18.65 -2.02
N LEU A 101 4.07 -18.03 -2.12
CA LEU A 101 3.70 -16.89 -1.25
C LEU A 101 3.71 -17.27 0.23
N ARG A 102 3.17 -18.43 0.61
CA ARG A 102 3.19 -18.91 2.00
C ARG A 102 4.61 -19.16 2.49
N LYS A 103 5.49 -19.70 1.63
CA LYS A 103 6.90 -19.89 1.94
C LYS A 103 7.62 -18.55 2.15
N ILE A 104 7.41 -17.57 1.26
CA ILE A 104 7.98 -16.21 1.40
C ILE A 104 7.57 -15.58 2.74
N ILE A 105 6.29 -15.66 3.09
CA ILE A 105 5.78 -15.15 4.38
C ILE A 105 6.46 -15.84 5.56
N ALA A 106 6.57 -17.17 5.53
CA ALA A 106 7.17 -17.95 6.60
C ALA A 106 8.67 -17.64 6.76
N ASP A 107 9.39 -17.53 5.65
CA ASP A 107 10.82 -17.22 5.66
C ASP A 107 11.08 -15.80 6.17
N GLN A 108 10.33 -14.82 5.68
CA GLN A 108 10.47 -13.45 6.10
C GLN A 108 10.07 -13.25 7.58
N LYS A 109 9.06 -13.98 8.07
CA LYS A 109 8.71 -14.01 9.50
C LYS A 109 9.91 -14.51 10.33
N ARG A 110 10.57 -15.58 9.91
CA ARG A 110 11.75 -16.14 10.59
C ARG A 110 12.92 -15.15 10.60
N ILE A 111 13.20 -14.51 9.47
CA ILE A 111 14.25 -13.48 9.33
C ILE A 111 13.96 -12.31 10.27
N THR A 112 12.71 -11.83 10.30
CA THR A 112 12.31 -10.70 11.15
C THR A 112 12.45 -11.06 12.63
N GLN A 113 11.97 -12.23 13.06
CA GLN A 113 12.10 -12.70 14.44
C GLN A 113 13.57 -12.82 14.83
N LYS A 114 14.39 -13.46 13.99
CA LYS A 114 15.80 -13.62 14.27
C LYS A 114 16.55 -12.29 14.35
N SER A 115 16.23 -11.35 13.47
CA SER A 115 16.79 -10.00 13.49
C SER A 115 16.52 -9.29 14.81
N LYS A 116 15.29 -9.41 15.34
CA LYS A 116 14.89 -8.84 16.63
C LYS A 116 15.62 -9.52 17.81
N GLU A 117 15.74 -10.85 17.79
CA GLU A 117 16.50 -11.62 18.79
C GLU A 117 17.97 -11.23 18.83
N LEU A 118 18.57 -10.95 17.66
CA LEU A 118 19.95 -10.48 17.53
C LEU A 118 20.11 -8.99 17.89
N GLY A 119 19.04 -8.31 18.30
CA GLY A 119 19.07 -6.91 18.73
C GLY A 119 19.13 -5.89 17.59
N LEU A 120 18.90 -6.31 16.33
CA LEU A 120 18.90 -5.38 15.20
C LEU A 120 17.73 -4.39 15.31
N LYS A 121 18.05 -3.10 15.21
CA LYS A 121 17.05 -2.01 15.16
C LYS A 121 16.58 -1.69 13.75
N LYS A 122 17.41 -1.98 12.76
CA LYS A 122 17.07 -1.88 11.34
C LYS A 122 16.79 -3.27 10.81
N LEU A 123 15.54 -3.52 10.43
CA LEU A 123 15.05 -4.80 9.94
C LEU A 123 15.14 -4.86 8.41
N TYR A 124 15.27 -6.07 7.90
CA TYR A 124 15.22 -6.36 6.47
C TYR A 124 13.77 -6.35 5.98
N SER A 125 13.53 -5.70 4.84
CA SER A 125 12.20 -5.61 4.23
C SER A 125 12.18 -6.24 2.85
N VAL A 126 11.05 -6.82 2.47
CA VAL A 126 10.84 -7.44 1.15
C VAL A 126 9.59 -6.87 0.50
N LEU A 127 9.53 -6.94 -0.83
CA LEU A 127 8.37 -6.55 -1.63
C LEU A 127 7.78 -7.78 -2.33
N VAL A 128 6.45 -7.92 -2.23
CA VAL A 128 5.65 -8.85 -3.02
C VAL A 128 4.77 -8.02 -3.94
N VAL A 129 4.92 -8.21 -5.25
CA VAL A 129 4.09 -7.58 -6.28
C VAL A 129 3.17 -8.63 -6.89
N LEU A 130 1.87 -8.36 -6.87
CA LEU A 130 0.85 -9.15 -7.55
C LEU A 130 0.29 -8.30 -8.69
N ASP A 131 0.87 -8.44 -9.88
CA ASP A 131 0.44 -7.71 -11.06
C ASP A 131 -0.58 -8.58 -11.83
N ASP A 132 -1.81 -8.07 -11.99
CA ASP A 132 -2.95 -8.71 -12.67
C ASP A 132 -3.48 -10.04 -12.12
N HIS A 133 -2.74 -10.78 -11.30
CA HIS A 133 -3.28 -11.98 -10.65
C HIS A 133 -4.49 -11.68 -9.75
N ALA A 134 -4.56 -10.49 -9.18
CA ALA A 134 -5.68 -10.07 -8.36
C ALA A 134 -7.02 -10.03 -9.11
N ASP A 135 -7.02 -10.04 -10.45
CA ASP A 135 -8.25 -10.16 -11.23
C ASP A 135 -8.73 -11.62 -11.38
N ASN A 136 -7.90 -12.60 -10.99
CA ASN A 136 -8.24 -14.02 -11.04
C ASN A 136 -9.06 -14.44 -9.80
N PRO A 137 -10.29 -14.96 -9.96
CA PRO A 137 -11.11 -15.43 -8.85
C PRO A 137 -10.44 -16.49 -7.96
N ALA A 138 -9.49 -17.27 -8.48
CA ALA A 138 -8.74 -18.27 -7.71
C ALA A 138 -7.89 -17.66 -6.58
N VAL A 139 -7.52 -16.39 -6.70
CA VAL A 139 -6.79 -15.63 -5.67
C VAL A 139 -7.70 -15.30 -4.47
N HIS A 140 -9.01 -15.18 -4.72
CA HIS A 140 -10.01 -14.75 -3.74
C HIS A 140 -10.71 -15.94 -3.13
N ARG A 141 -10.05 -16.57 -2.15
CA ARG A 141 -10.74 -17.54 -1.29
C ARG A 141 -11.75 -16.79 -0.41
N LYS A 142 -13.00 -17.26 -0.38
CA LYS A 142 -14.09 -16.68 0.43
C LYS A 142 -13.89 -16.84 1.94
N THR A 143 -12.87 -17.60 2.35
CA THR A 143 -12.51 -17.86 3.74
C THR A 143 -11.37 -16.93 4.12
N GLY A 144 -11.47 -16.18 5.23
CA GLY A 144 -10.49 -15.16 5.69
C GLY A 144 -9.07 -15.64 6.05
N ASP A 145 -8.65 -16.80 5.53
CA ASP A 145 -7.29 -17.36 5.54
C ASP A 145 -6.63 -17.31 4.14
N GLY A 146 -7.16 -16.44 3.26
CA GLY A 146 -6.53 -16.12 1.99
C GLY A 146 -5.10 -15.65 2.21
N VAL A 147 -4.17 -16.08 1.34
CA VAL A 147 -2.77 -15.64 1.44
C VAL A 147 -2.65 -14.13 1.24
N LEU A 148 -3.51 -13.55 0.41
CA LEU A 148 -3.61 -12.11 0.19
C LEU A 148 -4.08 -11.37 1.45
N ASP A 149 -5.10 -11.88 2.14
CA ASP A 149 -5.54 -11.32 3.43
C ASP A 149 -4.40 -11.36 4.45
N THR A 150 -3.65 -12.47 4.49
CA THR A 150 -2.49 -12.61 5.38
C THR A 150 -1.42 -11.55 5.10
N LEU A 151 -1.11 -11.31 3.82
CA LEU A 151 -0.16 -10.28 3.41
C LEU A 151 -0.61 -8.88 3.86
N PHE A 152 -1.87 -8.52 3.64
CA PHE A 152 -2.38 -7.19 4.00
C PHE A 152 -2.52 -6.98 5.51
N ILE A 153 -3.03 -7.98 6.25
CA ILE A 153 -3.27 -7.87 7.69
C ILE A 153 -1.96 -7.99 8.49
N ARG A 154 -1.14 -9.00 8.16
CA ARG A 154 0.01 -9.43 8.97
C ARG A 154 1.36 -9.11 8.33
N GLY A 155 1.46 -8.97 7.02
CA GLY A 155 2.73 -8.79 6.31
C GLY A 155 3.60 -7.65 6.86
N ARG A 156 2.97 -6.55 7.25
CA ARG A 156 3.62 -5.40 7.91
C ARG A 156 4.40 -5.75 9.18
N HIS A 157 3.96 -6.75 9.96
CA HIS A 157 4.66 -7.21 11.17
C HIS A 157 5.95 -7.98 10.85
N PHE A 158 6.05 -8.47 9.62
CA PHE A 158 7.20 -9.19 9.07
C PHE A 158 7.99 -8.33 8.09
N CYS A 159 7.74 -7.02 8.02
CA CYS A 159 8.39 -6.13 7.05
C CYS A 159 8.18 -6.53 5.58
N ILE A 160 7.03 -7.16 5.27
CA ILE A 160 6.58 -7.44 3.91
C ILE A 160 5.74 -6.26 3.42
N ASN A 161 6.08 -5.76 2.23
CA ASN A 161 5.31 -4.79 1.47
C ASN A 161 4.55 -5.55 0.40
N THR A 162 3.27 -5.25 0.21
CA THR A 162 2.44 -5.95 -0.78
C THR A 162 1.80 -4.94 -1.71
N TRP A 163 2.16 -5.00 -3.00
CA TRP A 163 1.56 -4.15 -4.02
C TRP A 163 0.73 -5.00 -4.97
N VAL A 164 -0.50 -4.59 -5.19
CA VAL A 164 -1.45 -5.30 -6.04
C VAL A 164 -1.86 -4.39 -7.18
N SER A 165 -1.74 -4.85 -8.42
CA SER A 165 -2.42 -4.21 -9.54
C SER A 165 -3.71 -4.97 -9.86
N THR A 166 -4.81 -4.24 -10.10
CA THR A 166 -6.12 -4.84 -10.39
C THR A 166 -6.97 -3.90 -11.24
N GLN A 167 -7.84 -4.49 -12.06
CA GLN A 167 -8.89 -3.78 -12.77
C GLN A 167 -10.20 -3.73 -11.96
N LYS A 168 -10.32 -4.55 -10.90
CA LYS A 168 -11.55 -4.80 -10.15
C LYS A 168 -11.27 -4.74 -8.65
N LEU A 169 -11.17 -3.52 -8.11
CA LEU A 169 -10.97 -3.28 -6.68
C LEU A 169 -11.99 -4.03 -5.81
N ARG A 170 -13.25 -4.13 -6.27
CA ARG A 170 -14.33 -4.82 -5.55
C ARG A 170 -14.14 -6.34 -5.41
N LEU A 171 -13.25 -6.97 -6.18
CA LEU A 171 -12.89 -8.38 -5.98
C LEU A 171 -12.04 -8.58 -4.72
N MET A 172 -11.29 -7.56 -4.30
CA MET A 172 -10.48 -7.65 -3.08
C MET A 172 -11.40 -7.82 -1.88
N SER A 173 -10.99 -8.59 -0.88
CA SER A 173 -11.76 -8.72 0.36
C SER A 173 -11.85 -7.36 1.08
N SER A 174 -12.89 -7.17 1.90
CA SER A 174 -12.94 -5.99 2.78
C SER A 174 -11.73 -5.93 3.71
N ALA A 175 -11.22 -7.08 4.16
CA ALA A 175 -10.05 -7.18 5.00
C ALA A 175 -8.78 -6.67 4.31
N VAL A 176 -8.62 -6.89 3.00
CA VAL A 176 -7.54 -6.29 2.20
C VAL A 176 -7.73 -4.78 2.13
N ARG A 177 -8.91 -4.30 1.71
CA ARG A 177 -9.17 -2.88 1.44
C ARG A 177 -9.01 -1.99 2.68
N VAL A 178 -9.43 -2.44 3.86
CA VAL A 178 -9.23 -1.69 5.13
C VAL A 178 -7.77 -1.66 5.60
N ASN A 179 -6.91 -2.54 5.08
CA ASN A 179 -5.47 -2.58 5.41
C ASN A 179 -4.59 -1.95 4.30
N VAL A 180 -5.20 -1.37 3.27
CA VAL A 180 -4.48 -0.60 2.25
C VAL A 180 -3.89 0.66 2.89
N MET A 181 -2.66 0.98 2.50
CA MET A 181 -1.92 2.14 2.99
C MET A 181 -1.75 3.21 1.92
N PHE A 182 -1.83 2.85 0.65
CA PHE A 182 -1.92 3.80 -0.44
C PHE A 182 -2.67 3.25 -1.65
N TYR A 183 -3.23 4.14 -2.45
CA TYR A 183 -3.82 3.84 -3.74
C TYR A 183 -3.09 4.61 -4.85
N CYS A 184 -2.92 3.99 -6.02
CA CYS A 184 -2.69 4.70 -7.28
C CYS A 184 -3.83 4.35 -8.23
N VAL A 185 -4.64 5.33 -8.62
CA VAL A 185 -5.90 5.09 -9.31
C VAL A 185 -5.87 5.80 -10.65
N PHE A 186 -5.80 5.02 -11.72
CA PHE A 186 -5.85 5.53 -13.07
C PHE A 186 -7.29 5.83 -13.48
N ARG A 187 -7.47 6.43 -14.66
CA ARG A 187 -8.81 6.64 -15.24
C ARG A 187 -9.55 5.31 -15.39
N LEU A 188 -10.47 5.02 -14.47
CA LEU A 188 -11.34 3.85 -14.49
C LEU A 188 -12.42 4.00 -15.55
N ARG A 189 -12.84 2.87 -16.14
CA ARG A 189 -13.95 2.81 -17.11
C ARG A 189 -15.26 2.33 -16.48
N ASN A 190 -15.22 1.87 -15.24
CA ASN A 190 -16.37 1.35 -14.50
C ASN A 190 -16.69 2.28 -13.33
N GLN A 191 -17.86 2.93 -13.39
CA GLN A 191 -18.31 3.83 -12.34
C GLN A 191 -18.43 3.11 -10.98
N LEU A 192 -18.86 1.84 -10.94
CA LEU A 192 -19.02 1.10 -9.69
C LEU A 192 -17.70 0.86 -8.94
N GLU A 193 -16.57 0.77 -9.66
CA GLU A 193 -15.25 0.65 -9.03
C GLU A 193 -14.79 1.99 -8.46
N LEU A 194 -15.11 3.09 -9.15
CA LEU A 194 -14.84 4.45 -8.66
C LEU A 194 -15.69 4.77 -7.43
N ASP A 195 -16.99 4.50 -7.50
CA ASP A 195 -17.91 4.71 -6.39
C ASP A 195 -17.45 3.93 -5.16
N ALA A 196 -17.08 2.66 -5.32
CA ALA A 196 -16.58 1.84 -4.22
C ALA A 196 -15.34 2.46 -3.54
N LEU A 197 -14.39 2.97 -4.32
CA LEU A 197 -13.24 3.68 -3.78
C LEU A 197 -13.63 4.98 -3.07
N VAL A 198 -14.51 5.78 -3.66
CA VAL A 198 -14.98 7.05 -3.08
C VAL A 198 -15.74 6.81 -1.78
N GLU A 199 -16.57 5.76 -1.69
CA GLU A 199 -17.22 5.35 -0.45
C GLU A 199 -16.19 5.08 0.66
N GLU A 200 -15.13 4.32 0.35
CA GLU A 200 -14.06 4.00 1.31
C GLU A 200 -13.30 5.24 1.81
N LEU A 201 -13.15 6.25 0.95
CA LEU A 201 -12.45 7.49 1.27
C LEU A 201 -13.36 8.57 1.88
N SER A 202 -14.67 8.39 1.86
CA SER A 202 -15.66 9.42 2.22
C SER A 202 -15.63 9.85 3.69
N ALA A 203 -15.00 9.07 4.56
CA ALA A 203 -14.71 9.49 5.94
C ALA A 203 -13.66 10.60 6.02
N MET A 204 -12.84 10.76 4.97
CA MET A 204 -11.77 11.76 4.91
C MET A 204 -12.26 13.09 4.36
N LEU A 205 -13.06 13.07 3.29
CA LEU A 205 -13.57 14.25 2.57
C LEU A 205 -14.97 13.98 1.98
N PRO A 206 -15.77 15.02 1.71
CA PRO A 206 -17.03 14.88 0.96
C PRO A 206 -16.82 14.19 -0.39
N LYS A 207 -17.80 13.38 -0.80
CA LYS A 207 -17.71 12.56 -2.01
C LYS A 207 -17.51 13.42 -3.26
N GLU A 208 -18.20 14.54 -3.34
CA GLU A 208 -18.11 15.51 -4.43
C GLU A 208 -16.68 16.01 -4.61
N THR A 209 -15.99 16.31 -3.51
CA THR A 209 -14.57 16.70 -3.53
C THR A 209 -13.69 15.55 -4.00
N LEU A 210 -13.93 14.33 -3.54
CA LEU A 210 -13.16 13.15 -3.95
C LEU A 210 -13.33 12.85 -5.44
N TYR A 211 -14.54 12.96 -5.99
CA TYR A 211 -14.79 12.83 -7.43
C TYR A 211 -14.04 13.89 -8.23
N ALA A 212 -14.09 15.16 -7.80
CA ALA A 212 -13.39 16.25 -8.48
C ALA A 212 -11.86 16.06 -8.46
N MET A 213 -11.30 15.61 -7.33
CA MET A 213 -9.87 15.28 -7.22
C MET A 213 -9.48 14.14 -8.15
N TYR A 214 -10.27 13.07 -8.18
CA TYR A 214 -10.04 11.95 -9.08
C TYR A 214 -10.10 12.38 -10.56
N GLU A 215 -11.09 13.18 -10.94
CA GLU A 215 -11.25 13.68 -12.31
C GLU A 215 -10.04 14.52 -12.73
N GLU A 216 -9.62 15.46 -11.89
CA GLU A 216 -8.43 16.29 -12.17
C GLU A 216 -7.15 15.45 -12.23
N ALA A 217 -6.97 14.49 -11.32
CA ALA A 217 -5.77 13.66 -11.26
C ALA A 217 -5.67 12.66 -12.41
N THR A 218 -6.78 12.28 -13.02
CA THR A 218 -6.86 11.31 -14.12
C THR A 218 -7.22 11.93 -15.46
N ARG A 219 -7.25 13.26 -15.56
CA ARG A 219 -7.59 14.01 -16.78
C ARG A 219 -6.65 13.70 -17.94
N GLU A 220 -5.35 13.57 -17.65
CA GLU A 220 -4.33 13.32 -18.66
C GLU A 220 -4.10 11.82 -18.87
N PRO A 221 -3.79 11.37 -20.11
CA PRO A 221 -3.38 9.99 -20.37
C PRO A 221 -2.24 9.56 -19.46
N TYR A 222 -2.32 8.32 -18.94
CA TYR A 222 -1.35 7.72 -18.01
C TYR A 222 -1.17 8.45 -16.67
N SER A 223 -1.96 9.49 -16.40
CA SER A 223 -2.01 10.13 -15.09
C SER A 223 -2.85 9.30 -14.11
N PHE A 224 -2.53 9.41 -12.83
CA PHE A 224 -3.18 8.67 -11.76
C PHE A 224 -3.38 9.55 -10.53
N TRP A 225 -4.43 9.24 -9.78
CA TRP A 225 -4.69 9.78 -8.46
C TRP A 225 -3.92 8.97 -7.42
N PHE A 226 -2.99 9.59 -6.74
CA PHE A 226 -2.27 8.96 -5.63
C PHE A 226 -2.90 9.39 -4.30
N VAL A 227 -3.21 8.39 -3.47
CA VAL A 227 -3.81 8.58 -2.15
C VAL A 227 -2.94 7.89 -1.11
N ASN A 228 -2.29 8.64 -0.23
CA ASN A 228 -1.44 8.12 0.84
C ASN A 228 -2.20 8.11 2.17
N LEU A 229 -2.82 6.97 2.50
CA LEU A 229 -3.65 6.81 3.71
C LEU A 229 -2.85 6.82 5.02
N ARG A 230 -1.52 6.82 4.94
CA ARG A 230 -0.62 6.95 6.09
C ARG A 230 -0.14 8.37 6.31
N ALA A 231 -0.37 9.26 5.36
CA ALA A 231 -0.07 10.68 5.51
C ALA A 231 -1.17 11.36 6.35
N PRO A 232 -0.85 12.49 7.00
CA PRO A 232 -1.88 13.36 7.56
C PRO A 232 -2.80 13.85 6.43
N LYS A 233 -4.02 14.29 6.78
CA LYS A 233 -5.09 14.57 5.83
C LYS A 233 -4.69 15.59 4.76
N GLU A 234 -3.94 16.61 5.13
CA GLU A 234 -3.37 17.67 4.29
C GLU A 234 -2.34 17.19 3.27
N ASP A 235 -1.76 16.00 3.45
CA ASP A 235 -0.72 15.40 2.60
C ASP A 235 -1.19 14.13 1.88
N MET A 236 -2.49 13.83 1.95
CA MET A 236 -3.04 12.55 1.53
C MET A 236 -3.23 12.42 0.02
N PHE A 237 -3.59 13.49 -0.69
CA PHE A 237 -4.09 13.42 -2.07
C PHE A 237 -3.17 14.12 -3.07
N TRP A 238 -2.81 13.43 -4.14
CA TRP A 238 -1.88 13.92 -5.16
C TRP A 238 -2.29 13.55 -6.59
N VAL A 239 -1.91 14.40 -7.54
CA VAL A 239 -1.82 14.05 -8.96
C VAL A 239 -0.44 13.44 -9.18
N ARG A 240 -0.43 12.15 -9.54
CA ARG A 240 0.78 11.32 -9.62
C ARG A 240 1.59 11.44 -8.32
N PHE A 241 2.91 11.53 -8.41
CA PHE A 241 3.78 11.90 -7.29
C PHE A 241 4.20 13.37 -7.34
N ASP A 242 3.59 14.17 -8.22
CA ASP A 242 4.13 15.46 -8.63
C ASP A 242 3.43 16.63 -7.92
N ARG A 243 2.09 16.62 -7.89
CA ARG A 243 1.31 17.78 -7.44
C ARG A 243 0.29 17.40 -6.37
N LYS A 244 0.47 17.93 -5.17
CA LYS A 244 -0.45 17.78 -4.05
C LYS A 244 -1.75 18.58 -4.23
N PHE A 245 -2.89 18.03 -3.83
CA PHE A 245 -4.12 18.79 -3.66
C PHE A 245 -4.09 19.60 -2.37
N LEU A 246 -4.43 20.89 -2.44
CA LEU A 246 -4.57 21.73 -1.26
C LEU A 246 -5.99 21.61 -0.70
N LEU A 247 -6.11 21.22 0.56
CA LEU A 247 -7.39 21.22 1.27
C LEU A 247 -7.59 22.60 1.88
N ASN A 248 -8.56 23.36 1.37
CA ASN A 248 -8.97 24.60 2.03
C ASN A 248 -9.64 24.24 3.37
N GLY A 249 -9.14 24.83 4.46
CA GLY A 249 -9.37 24.40 5.83
C GLY A 249 -10.77 24.64 6.42
N ASP A 250 -11.84 24.51 5.65
CA ASP A 250 -13.20 24.64 6.16
C ASP A 250 -13.79 23.26 6.48
N ALA A 251 -13.39 22.72 7.62
CA ALA A 251 -14.27 21.87 8.40
C ALA A 251 -14.72 22.70 9.60
N PRO A 252 -16.03 22.91 9.83
CA PRO A 252 -16.47 23.49 11.10
C PRO A 252 -15.97 22.57 12.21
N GLU A 253 -15.29 23.16 13.21
CA GLU A 253 -15.05 22.45 14.46
C GLU A 253 -16.40 21.86 14.91
N PRO A 254 -16.46 20.59 15.32
CA PRO A 254 -17.64 20.12 16.02
C PRO A 254 -17.78 21.02 17.25
N ASP A 255 -18.83 21.84 17.26
CA ASP A 255 -19.21 22.69 18.38
C ASP A 255 -19.36 21.78 19.60
N GLY A 256 -18.26 21.68 20.34
CA GLY A 256 -18.16 20.93 21.57
C GLY A 256 -19.02 21.69 22.55
N GLY A 257 -20.29 21.31 22.61
CA GLY A 257 -21.33 21.95 23.41
C GLY A 257 -20.76 22.48 24.71
N GLN A 258 -20.72 23.82 24.79
CA GLN A 258 -20.36 24.51 26.01
C GLN A 258 -21.34 24.08 27.11
N VAL A 259 -20.88 23.24 28.04
CA VAL A 259 -21.55 23.11 29.33
C VAL A 259 -21.08 24.28 30.18
N VAL A 260 -21.77 25.40 30.05
CA VAL A 260 -21.65 26.54 30.96
C VAL A 260 -22.53 26.29 32.19
N GLY A 261 -21.91 26.42 33.36
CA GLY A 261 -22.59 26.64 34.64
C GLY A 261 -22.16 25.62 35.68
N GLY A 262 -21.55 25.97 36.81
CA GLY A 262 -21.15 27.24 37.40
C GLY A 262 -20.60 26.88 38.79
N ARG A 263 -19.53 27.54 39.25
CA ARG A 263 -19.15 27.57 40.67
C ARG A 263 -19.87 28.75 41.35
N PRO A 264 -20.15 28.69 42.65
CA PRO A 264 -19.17 29.16 43.65
C PRO A 264 -18.95 28.13 44.78
N ASP A 265 -17.72 27.92 45.25
CA ASP A 265 -17.15 28.45 46.51
C ASP A 265 -18.03 28.14 47.75
N VAL A 266 -17.53 27.51 48.83
CA VAL A 266 -16.91 28.20 49.97
C VAL A 266 -16.27 27.17 50.93
N ARG A 267 -15.04 27.49 51.37
CA ARG A 267 -14.37 27.24 52.67
C ARG A 267 -15.04 26.25 53.67
N LYS A 268 -14.29 25.22 54.07
CA LYS A 268 -13.53 25.12 55.34
C LYS A 268 -12.72 23.82 55.37
#